data_AF-A0A7T5JF29-F1
#
_entry.id   AF-A0A7T5JF29-F1
#
_cell.length_a   1.000
_cell.length_b   1.000
_cell.length_c   1.000
_cell.angle_alpha   90.00
_cell.angle_beta   90.00
_cell.angle_gamma   90.00
#
_symmetry.space_group_name_H-M   'P 1'
#
loop_
_entity.id
_entity.type
_entity.pdbx_description
1 polymer ?
#
loop_
_entity_poly.entity_id
_entity_poly.type
_entity_poly.pdbx_seq_one_letter_code
_entity_poly.pdbx_strand_id
1 'polypeptide(L)' 'MGRGNAVFIGQHNLDVIRCADWIVDLSPKGGDRGGELIAQGTPEEVAQVAGSRLFPVF' A
#
# COMPACT_ATOMS: atom_id res chain seq x y z
N MET A 1 -23.31 -14.32 11.95
CA MET A 1 -22.87 -13.09 11.24
C MET A 1 -21.50 -12.73 11.75
N GLY A 2 -20.48 -12.86 10.90
CA GLY A 2 -19.09 -12.57 11.29
C GLY A 2 -18.92 -11.10 11.61
N ARG A 3 -18.23 -10.77 12.70
CA ARG A 3 -17.88 -9.39 13.03
C ARG A 3 -16.91 -8.91 11.96
N GLY A 4 -17.34 -7.96 11.14
CA GLY A 4 -16.50 -7.35 10.10
C GLY A 4 -15.41 -6.51 10.77
N ASN A 5 -14.25 -7.11 11.01
CA ASN A 5 -13.10 -6.43 11.56
C ASN A 5 -12.23 -5.95 10.40
N ALA A 6 -11.76 -4.70 10.47
CA ALA A 6 -10.69 -4.21 9.62
C ALA A 6 -9.34 -4.50 10.29
N VAL A 7 -8.36 -4.91 9.48
CA VAL A 7 -6.98 -5.14 9.94
C VAL A 7 -6.08 -4.22 9.14
N PHE A 8 -5.24 -3.46 9.83
CA PHE A 8 -4.21 -2.62 9.22
C PHE A 8 -2.84 -3.21 9.54
N ILE A 9 -2.01 -3.39 8.51
CA ILE A 9 -0.68 -3.98 8.66
C ILE A 9 0.30 -3.15 7.83
N GLY A 10 1.38 -2.66 8.46
CA GLY A 10 2.51 -2.09 7.74
C GLY A 10 3.41 -3.21 7.22
N GLN A 11 3.69 -3.25 5.92
CA GLN A 11 4.46 -4.32 5.29
C GLN A 11 5.42 -3.80 4.22
N HIS A 12 6.48 -4.58 3.99
CA HIS A 12 7.41 -4.39 2.87
C HIS A 12 7.52 -5.62 1.98
N ASN A 13 6.85 -6.73 2.33
CA ASN A 13 6.79 -7.93 1.51
C ASN A 13 5.68 -7.78 0.46
N LEU A 14 6.06 -7.74 -0.82
CA LEU A 14 5.14 -7.58 -1.93
C LEU A 14 4.11 -8.71 -2.03
N ASP A 15 4.46 -9.93 -1.65
CA ASP A 15 3.51 -11.06 -1.68
C ASP A 15 2.39 -10.89 -0.66
N VAL A 16 2.68 -10.23 0.47
CA VAL A 16 1.65 -9.90 1.47
C VAL A 16 0.82 -8.71 1.02
N ILE A 17 1.47 -7.69 0.46
CA ILE A 17 0.81 -6.47 -0.06
C ILE A 17 -0.15 -6.81 -1.19
N ARG A 18 0.19 -7.77 -2.05
CA ARG A 18 -0.65 -8.27 -3.16
C ARG A 18 -1.96 -8.89 -2.74
N CYS A 19 -2.05 -9.37 -1.50
CA CYS A 19 -3.26 -9.99 -0.96
C CYS A 19 -4.17 -8.98 -0.25
N ALA A 20 -3.81 -7.69 -0.18
CA ALA A 20 -4.60 -6.68 0.49
C ALA A 20 -5.79 -6.22 -0.35
N ASP A 21 -6.95 -6.03 0.28
CA ASP A 21 -8.12 -5.43 -0.38
C ASP A 21 -7.90 -3.94 -0.69
N TRP A 22 -7.05 -3.28 0.11
CA TRP A 22 -6.75 -1.85 -0.01
C TRP A 22 -5.32 -1.54 0.43
N ILE A 23 -4.64 -0.66 -0.30
CA ILE A 23 -3.28 -0.22 -0.05
C ILE A 23 -3.27 1.28 0.23
N VAL A 24 -2.41 1.68 1.16
CA VAL A 24 -2.00 3.07 1.41
C VAL A 24 -0.48 3.12 1.28
N ASP A 25 0.03 3.74 0.22
CA ASP A 25 1.47 3.87 -0.01
C ASP A 25 2.00 5.19 0.57
N LEU A 26 2.78 5.05 1.64
CA LEU A 26 3.47 6.13 2.33
C LEU A 26 4.94 6.14 1.92
N SER A 27 5.20 6.71 0.74
CA SER A 27 6.49 6.79 0.05
C SER A 27 6.93 8.26 -0.06
N PRO A 28 8.14 8.62 -0.57
CA PRO A 28 9.25 7.78 -1.03
C PRO A 28 10.31 7.43 0.02
N LYS A 29 10.35 8.13 1.17
CA LYS A 29 11.36 7.92 2.23
C LYS A 29 10.72 7.35 3.50
N GLY A 30 11.55 6.72 4.34
CA GLY A 30 11.18 6.32 5.70
C GLY A 30 11.70 7.31 6.75
N GLY A 31 11.14 7.25 7.96
CA GLY A 31 11.49 8.15 9.08
C GLY A 31 10.91 9.55 8.91
N ASP A 32 11.50 10.55 9.57
CA ASP A 32 10.98 11.93 9.66
C ASP A 32 10.85 12.68 8.31
N ARG A 33 11.39 12.10 7.24
CA ARG A 33 11.32 12.64 5.87
C ARG A 33 10.38 11.84 4.96
N GLY A 34 9.64 10.90 5.53
CA GLY A 34 8.65 10.06 4.87
C GLY A 34 7.22 10.45 5.24
N GLY A 35 6.27 9.56 4.94
CA GLY A 35 4.87 9.70 5.37
C GLY A 35 3.99 10.51 4.41
N GLU A 36 4.48 10.84 3.22
CA GLU A 36 3.64 11.44 2.18
C GLU A 36 2.74 10.36 1.56
N LEU A 37 1.45 10.66 1.45
CA LEU A 37 0.50 9.80 0.78
C LEU A 37 0.70 9.91 -0.73
N ILE A 38 1.34 8.91 -1.33
CA ILE A 38 1.62 8.89 -2.77
C ILE A 38 0.45 8.25 -3.54
N ALA A 39 -0.11 7.18 -2.99
CA ALA A 39 -1.21 6.45 -3.61
C ALA A 39 -2.08 5.76 -2.56
N GLN A 40 -3.36 5.62 -2.87
CA GLN A 40 -4.28 4.73 -2.14
C GLN A 40 -5.29 4.13 -3.10
N GLY A 41 -5.69 2.89 -2.86
CA GLY A 41 -6.60 2.17 -3.75
C GLY A 41 -6.47 0.66 -3.60
N THR A 42 -7.13 -0.04 -4.51
CA THR A 42 -6.86 -1.46 -4.76
C THR A 42 -5.40 -1.68 -5.18
N PRO A 43 -4.86 -2.91 -5.04
CA PRO A 43 -3.52 -3.23 -5.52
C PRO A 43 -3.27 -2.81 -6.98
N GLU A 44 -4.22 -3.06 -7.86
CA GLU A 44 -4.14 -2.74 -9.28
C GLU A 44 -4.11 -1.23 -9.55
N GLU A 45 -4.89 -0.44 -8.81
CA GLU A 45 -4.89 1.02 -8.93
C GLU A 45 -3.56 1.62 -8.48
N VAL A 46 -3.06 1.17 -7.32
CA VAL A 46 -1.79 1.68 -6.76
C VAL A 46 -0.61 1.28 -7.64
N ALA A 47 -0.65 0.11 -8.28
CA ALA A 47 0.36 -0.37 -9.22
C ALA A 47 0.59 0.57 -10.42
N GLN A 48 -0.38 1.43 -10.75
CA GLN A 48 -0.33 2.35 -11.90
C GLN A 48 0.16 3.76 -11.53
N VAL A 49 0.35 4.06 -10.24
CA VAL A 49 0.71 5.42 -9.81
C VAL A 49 2.22 5.64 -9.93
N ALA A 50 2.62 6.43 -10.92
CA ALA A 50 4.01 6.86 -11.08
C ALA A 50 4.49 7.59 -9.81
N GLY A 51 5.59 7.09 -9.21
CA GLY A 51 6.14 7.61 -7.96
C GLY A 51 5.81 6.76 -6.73
N SER A 52 4.83 5.85 -6.82
CA SER A 52 4.65 4.79 -5.83
C SER A 52 5.83 3.81 -5.90
N ARG A 53 6.29 3.31 -4.75
CA ARG A 53 7.29 2.22 -4.72
C ARG A 53 6.73 0.92 -5.30
N LEU A 54 5.41 0.82 -5.37
CA LEU A 54 4.69 -0.33 -5.91
C LEU A 54 4.46 -0.23 -7.42
N PHE A 55 4.88 0.85 -8.07
CA PHE A 55 4.95 0.93 -9.52
C PHE A 55 6.28 0.32 -10.04
N PRO A 56 6.29 -0.57 -11.05
CA PRO A 56 5.20 -1.33 -11.68
C PRO A 56 5.18 -2.79 -11.15
N VAL A 57 5.09 -2.97 -9.84
CA VAL A 57 5.48 -4.23 -9.17
C VAL A 57 4.31 -5.20 -8.98
N PHE A 58 3.34 -5.15 -9.88
CA PHE A 58 2.21 -6.08 -9.95
C PHE A 58 2.12 -6.71 -11.34
#